data_AF-A0A379VQ11-F1
#
_entry.id   AF-A0A379VQ11-F1
#
_cell.length_a   1.000
_cell.length_b   1.000
_cell.length_c   1.000
_cell.angle_alpha   90.00
_cell.angle_beta   90.00
_cell.angle_gamma   90.00
#
_symmetry.space_group_name_H-M   'P 1'
#
loop_
_entity.id
_entity.type
_entity.pdbx_description
1 polymer ?
#
loop_
_entity_poly.entity_id
_entity_poly.type
_entity_poly.pdbx_seq_one_letter_code
_entity_poly.pdbx_strand_id
1 'polypeptide(L)' 'MSDAVTAGLRGQKPAEGYNIQQMLEILTAQNVPVKLCKTCADGRGITPLPLIDGVEIGTLVELAQWTLAADKVLTF' A
#
# COMPACT_ATOMS: atom_id res chain seq x y z
N MET A 1 1.91 -3.84 5.37
CA MET A 1 1.16 -4.09 6.63
C MET A 1 1.75 -3.24 7.76
N SER A 2 1.13 -3.19 8.94
CA SER A 2 1.60 -2.39 10.09
C SER A 2 1.90 -0.93 9.69
N ASP A 3 3.05 -0.35 10.09
CA ASP A 3 3.39 1.05 9.83
C ASP A 3 3.50 1.41 8.35
N ALA A 4 3.80 0.43 7.49
CA ALA A 4 3.89 0.64 6.05
C ALA A 4 2.56 1.09 5.43
N VAL A 5 1.42 1.00 6.13
CA VAL A 5 0.16 1.56 5.61
C VAL A 5 0.18 3.09 5.47
N THR A 6 1.04 3.79 6.22
CA THR A 6 1.21 5.24 6.07
C THR A 6 1.83 5.64 4.72
N ALA A 7 2.56 4.74 4.07
CA ALA A 7 3.15 4.95 2.76
C ALA A 7 2.12 5.20 1.65
N GLY A 8 0.87 4.76 1.84
CA GLY A 8 -0.22 4.95 0.89
C GLY A 8 -0.89 6.32 0.91
N LEU A 9 -0.49 7.22 1.83
CA LEU A 9 -1.06 8.56 1.94
C LEU A 9 -0.61 9.47 0.79
N ARG A 10 -1.55 10.24 0.24
CA ARG A 10 -1.27 11.25 -0.78
C ARG A 10 -0.65 12.51 -0.18
N GLY A 11 0.13 13.22 -0.98
CA GLY A 11 0.68 14.55 -0.67
C GLY A 11 2.12 14.52 -0.17
N GLN A 12 2.84 13.42 -0.39
CA GLN A 12 4.22 13.27 0.07
C GLN A 12 5.17 14.19 -0.73
N LYS A 13 5.90 15.04 -0.01
CA LYS A 13 6.90 15.97 -0.54
C LYS A 13 8.18 15.91 0.31
N PRO A 14 8.92 14.79 0.27
CA PRO A 14 10.17 14.68 1.00
C PRO A 14 11.17 15.73 0.52
N ALA A 15 11.91 16.35 1.46
CA ALA A 15 12.91 17.37 1.13
C ALA A 15 14.17 16.77 0.49
N GLU A 16 14.50 15.53 0.85
CA GLU A 16 15.65 14.79 0.36
C GLU A 16 15.31 13.31 0.18
N GLY A 17 16.10 12.61 -0.62
CA GLY A 17 15.96 11.16 -0.82
C GLY A 17 14.87 10.78 -1.82
N TYR A 18 14.33 9.58 -1.66
CA TYR A 18 13.33 9.03 -2.56
C TYR A 18 11.90 9.42 -2.16
N ASN A 19 11.04 9.61 -3.17
CA ASN A 19 9.62 9.86 -2.96
C ASN A 19 8.83 8.54 -3.10
N ILE A 20 8.32 8.03 -1.98
CA ILE A 20 7.55 6.78 -1.93
C ILE A 20 6.24 6.91 -2.72
N GLN A 21 5.57 8.07 -2.67
CA GLN A 21 4.37 8.29 -3.47
C GLN A 21 4.66 8.11 -4.96
N GLN A 22 5.74 8.73 -5.46
CA GLN A 22 6.13 8.59 -6.87
C GLN A 22 6.44 7.14 -7.24
N MET A 23 7.12 6.39 -6.35
CA MET A 23 7.41 4.97 -6.58
C MET A 23 6.14 4.13 -6.68
N LEU A 24 5.16 4.37 -5.79
CA LEU A 24 3.87 3.69 -5.82
C LEU A 24 3.05 4.05 -7.06
N GLU A 25 3.04 5.32 -7.47
CA GLU A 25 2.37 5.78 -8.70
C GLU A 25 2.93 5.12 -9.96
N ILE A 26 4.25 4.90 -10.03
CA ILE A 26 4.87 4.16 -11.14
C ILE A 26 4.33 2.72 -11.21
N LEU A 27 4.25 2.03 -10.06
CA LEU A 27 3.73 0.66 -9.99
C LEU A 27 2.24 0.60 -10.35
N THR A 28 1.42 1.49 -9.79
CA THR A 28 -0.04 1.49 -10.05
C THR A 28 -0.36 1.87 -11.49
N ALA A 29 0.42 2.77 -12.12
CA ALA A 29 0.30 3.08 -13.55
C ALA A 29 0.60 1.86 -14.45
N GLN A 30 1.37 0.88 -13.96
CA GLN A 30 1.64 -0.39 -14.64
C GLN A 30 0.63 -1.49 -14.27
N ASN A 31 -0.48 -1.14 -13.61
CA ASN A 31 -1.51 -2.04 -13.11
C ASN A 31 -1.02 -3.05 -12.05
N VAL A 32 0.04 -2.72 -11.32
CA VAL A 32 0.45 -3.53 -10.16
C VAL A 32 -0.51 -3.26 -9.00
N PRO A 33 -1.23 -4.28 -8.48
CA PRO A 33 -2.15 -4.07 -7.37
C PRO A 33 -1.40 -3.72 -6.07
N VAL A 34 -1.75 -2.59 -5.45
CA VAL A 34 -1.20 -2.15 -4.16
C VAL A 34 -2.31 -2.07 -3.13
N LYS A 35 -2.22 -2.88 -2.08
CA LYS A 35 -3.26 -3.00 -1.04
C LYS A 35 -2.72 -2.71 0.35
N LEU A 36 -3.39 -1.82 1.08
CA LEU A 36 -3.10 -1.53 2.49
C LEU A 36 -3.96 -2.42 3.39
N CYS A 37 -3.37 -3.04 4.40
CA CYS A 37 -4.14 -3.87 5.34
C CYS A 37 -5.20 -3.02 6.10
N LYS A 38 -6.46 -3.44 5.99
CA LYS A 38 -7.64 -2.78 6.57
C LYS A 38 -7.48 -2.45 8.05
N THR A 39 -7.25 -3.45 8.89
CA THR A 39 -7.16 -3.25 10.35
C THR A 39 -5.93 -2.41 10.75
N CYS A 40 -4.83 -2.50 10.00
CA CYS A 40 -3.66 -1.65 10.22
C CYS A 40 -3.93 -0.18 9.87
N ALA A 41 -4.67 0.08 8.79
CA ALA A 41 -5.08 1.41 8.37
C ALA A 41 -6.12 2.01 9.31
N ASP A 42 -7.12 1.21 9.73
CA ASP A 42 -8.12 1.63 10.72
C ASP A 42 -7.46 2.02 12.04
N GLY A 43 -6.55 1.17 12.55
CA GLY A 43 -5.82 1.44 13.81
C GLY A 43 -4.92 2.67 13.77
N ARG A 44 -4.60 3.20 12.57
CA ARG A 44 -3.82 4.42 12.36
C ARG A 44 -4.66 5.60 11.84
N GLY A 45 -5.98 5.44 11.72
CA GLY A 45 -6.88 6.48 11.22
C GLY A 45 -6.68 6.84 9.74
N ILE A 46 -6.11 5.92 8.94
CA ILE A 46 -5.75 6.18 7.53
C ILE A 46 -6.92 5.93 6.57
N THR A 47 -7.82 4.99 6.90
CA THR A 47 -8.94 4.63 6.02
C THR A 47 -9.77 5.80 5.47
N PRO A 48 -10.10 6.85 6.24
CA PRO A 48 -10.87 7.97 5.69
C PRO A 48 -10.02 9.00 4.93
N LEU A 49 -8.69 8.86 4.92
CA LEU A 49 -7.78 9.83 4.32
C LEU A 49 -7.60 9.59 2.81
N PRO A 50 -7.30 10.65 2.03
CA PRO A 50 -7.02 10.50 0.61
C PRO A 50 -5.75 9.66 0.38
N LEU A 51 -5.90 8.57 -0.35
CA LEU A 51 -4.80 7.69 -0.75
C LEU A 51 -4.23 8.11 -2.10
N ILE A 52 -3.04 7.59 -2.40
CA ILE A 52 -2.40 7.67 -3.71
C ILE A 52 -3.27 6.96 -4.76
N ASP A 53 -3.28 7.45 -6.00
CA ASP A 53 -4.08 6.85 -7.07
C ASP A 53 -3.65 5.40 -7.34
N GLY A 54 -4.64 4.50 -7.37
CA GLY A 54 -4.44 3.06 -7.55
C GLY A 54 -4.02 2.30 -6.28
N VAL A 55 -3.81 2.99 -5.15
CA VAL A 55 -3.64 2.35 -3.84
C VAL A 55 -5.00 2.15 -3.20
N GLU A 56 -5.28 0.92 -2.79
CA GLU A 56 -6.58 0.54 -2.23
C GLU A 56 -6.44 -0.06 -0.83
N ILE A 57 -7.52 -0.04 -0.06
CA ILE A 57 -7.59 -0.82 1.19
C ILE A 57 -7.95 -2.27 0.85
N GLY A 58 -7.16 -3.21 1.36
CA GLY A 58 -7.40 -4.65 1.24
C GLY A 58 -7.46 -5.36 2.59
N THR A 59 -7.72 -6.66 2.57
CA THR A 59 -7.90 -7.48 3.78
C THR A 59 -6.79 -8.53 3.94
N LEU A 60 -6.64 -9.05 5.16
CA LEU A 60 -5.75 -10.21 5.38
C LEU A 60 -6.22 -11.47 4.64
N VAL A 61 -7.52 -11.59 4.34
CA VAL A 61 -8.06 -12.71 3.56
C VAL A 61 -7.57 -12.62 2.10
N GLU A 62 -7.57 -11.42 1.51
CA GLU A 62 -7.01 -11.21 0.17
C GLU A 62 -5.51 -11.51 0.14
N LEU A 63 -4.75 -11.09 1.16
CA LEU A 63 -3.32 -11.43 1.27
C LEU A 63 -3.10 -12.94 1.33
N ALA A 64 -3.94 -13.66 2.10
CA ALA A 64 -3.87 -15.11 2.18
C ALA A 64 -4.15 -15.77 0.82
N GLN A 65 -5.14 -15.27 0.07
CA GLN A 65 -5.42 -15.73 -1.28
C GLN A 65 -4.25 -15.47 -2.23
N TRP A 66 -3.65 -14.28 -2.19
CA TRP A 66 -2.46 -13.96 -3.01
C TRP A 66 -1.29 -14.87 -2.66
N THR A 67 -1.09 -15.14 -1.37
CA THR A 67 -0.01 -16.04 -0.89
C THR A 67 -0.22 -17.47 -1.37
N LEU A 68 -1.47 -17.97 -1.34
CA LEU A 68 -1.79 -19.32 -1.83
C LEU A 68 -1.64 -19.45 -3.36
N ALA A 69 -1.91 -18.37 -4.10
CA ALA A 69 -1.84 -18.36 -5.56
C ALA A 69 -0.43 -18.09 -6.10
N ALA A 70 0.46 -17.49 -5.31
CA ALA A 70 1.80 -17.12 -5.75
C ALA A 70 2.79 -18.30 -5.65
N ASP A 71 3.68 -18.42 -6.62
CA ASP A 71 4.80 -19.38 -6.54
C ASP A 71 5.81 -19.01 -5.46
N LYS A 72 5.95 -17.70 -5.19
CA LYS A 72 6.92 -17.14 -4.23
C LYS A 72 6.35 -15.90 -3.56
N VAL A 73 6.68 -15.75 -2.28
CA VAL A 73 6.37 -14.56 -1.49
C VAL A 73 7.67 -13.95 -0.98
N LEU A 74 7.86 -12.65 -1.24
CA LEU A 74 8.96 -11.87 -0.69
C LEU A 74 8.42 -10.97 0.44
N THR A 75 9.07 -11.02 1.59
CA THR A 75 8.72 -10.19 2.75
C THR A 75 9.90 -9.30 3.11
N PHE A 76 9.61 -8.03 3.42
CA PHE A 76 10.59 -6.99 3.79
C PHE A 76 10.22 -6.38 5.13
#